data_AF-A0AAD3S2K0-F1
#
_entry.id   AF-A0AAD3S2K0-F1
#
_cell.length_a   1.000
_cell.length_b   1.000
_cell.length_c   1.000
_cell.angle_alpha   90.00
_cell.angle_beta   90.00
_cell.angle_gamma   90.00
#
_symmetry.space_group_name_H-M   'P 1'
#
loop_
_entity.id
_entity.type
_entity.pdbx_description
1 polymer ?
#
loop_
_entity_poly.entity_id
_entity_poly.type
_entity_poly.pdbx_seq_one_letter_code
_entity_poly.pdbx_strand_id
1 'polypeptide(L)'
;MNHHHCGVGLIWVDWNLNEINRIVGRLQEQLIHCQVNSQMDGIVSFLSIVYGDNDAIIRKRLWSSVVDLSCSLHHAPRAVPGDSNATRSSSELINALQAK
;
A
#
# COMPACT_ATOMS: atom_id res chain seq x y z
N MET A 1 1.77 -11.46 -2.30
CA MET A 1 1.67 -11.46 -0.83
C MET A 1 3.02 -11.16 -0.22
N ASN A 2 3.08 -10.59 0.99
CA ASN A 2 4.31 -10.28 1.72
C ASN A 2 4.67 -11.27 2.85
N HIS A 3 4.29 -12.54 2.73
CA HIS A 3 4.46 -13.58 3.77
C HIS A 3 5.88 -13.78 4.31
N HIS A 4 6.93 -13.50 3.52
CA HIS A 4 8.32 -13.57 4.01
C HIS A 4 8.65 -12.48 5.05
N HIS A 5 7.83 -11.44 5.16
CA HIS A 5 8.03 -10.33 6.10
C HIS A 5 7.10 -10.38 7.31
N CYS A 6 5.98 -11.08 7.21
CA CYS A 6 5.04 -11.28 8.31
C CYS A 6 4.47 -12.70 8.19
N GLY A 7 4.60 -13.51 9.25
CA GLY A 7 4.29 -14.95 9.22
C GLY A 7 2.85 -15.32 8.82
N VAL A 8 1.92 -14.36 8.79
CA VAL A 8 0.53 -14.55 8.38
C VAL A 8 0.23 -13.93 6.99
N GLY A 9 1.14 -13.09 6.46
CA GLY A 9 0.93 -12.31 5.25
C GLY A 9 -0.20 -11.28 5.41
N LEU A 10 0.14 -10.03 5.72
CA LEU A 10 -0.86 -8.97 5.96
C LEU A 10 -1.48 -8.42 4.68
N ILE A 11 -0.78 -8.54 3.54
CA ILE A 11 -1.22 -7.97 2.27
C ILE A 11 -1.21 -9.03 1.19
N TRP A 12 -2.37 -9.25 0.59
CA TRP A 12 -2.61 -10.17 -0.50
C TRP A 12 -3.05 -9.36 -1.72
N VAL A 13 -2.47 -9.67 -2.87
CA VAL A 13 -2.83 -8.97 -4.10
C VAL A 13 -2.82 -9.96 -5.24
N ASP A 14 -3.92 -9.94 -5.99
CA ASP A 14 -4.21 -10.82 -7.10
C ASP A 14 -4.65 -9.99 -8.31
N TRP A 15 -4.44 -10.52 -9.51
CA TRP A 15 -4.63 -9.80 -10.78
C TRP A 15 -5.00 -10.77 -11.89
N ASN A 16 -5.80 -10.30 -12.85
CA ASN A 16 -5.95 -10.97 -14.13
C ASN A 16 -4.68 -10.79 -14.97
N LEU A 17 -3.91 -11.86 -15.14
CA LEU A 17 -2.64 -11.84 -15.88
C LEU A 17 -2.81 -11.57 -17.38
N ASN A 18 -4.03 -11.70 -17.92
CA ASN A 18 -4.34 -11.33 -19.31
C ASN A 18 -4.52 -9.81 -19.49
N GLU A 19 -4.74 -9.07 -18.41
CA GLU A 19 -4.99 -7.62 -18.45
C GLU A 19 -3.80 -6.83 -17.90
N ILE A 20 -3.06 -7.42 -16.96
CA ILE A 20 -2.00 -6.74 -16.23
C ILE A 20 -0.73 -7.57 -16.29
N ASN A 21 0.34 -6.96 -16.81
CA ASN A 21 1.69 -7.45 -16.58
C ASN A 21 2.28 -6.75 -15.35
N ARG A 22 2.75 -7.52 -14.36
CA ARG A 22 3.13 -7.02 -13.03
C ARG A 22 4.62 -7.22 -12.78
N ILE A 23 5.27 -6.16 -12.29
CA ILE A 23 6.63 -6.24 -11.74
C ILE A 23 6.59 -5.80 -10.27
N VAL A 24 6.99 -6.69 -9.36
CA VAL A 24 7.13 -6.36 -7.93
C VAL A 24 8.43 -5.60 -7.73
N GLY A 25 8.32 -4.33 -7.31
CA GLY A 25 9.49 -3.50 -7.06
C GLY A 25 9.98 -3.57 -5.62
N ARG A 26 9.05 -3.63 -4.65
CA ARG A 26 9.42 -3.65 -3.22
C ARG A 26 8.37 -4.39 -2.39
N LEU A 27 8.86 -5.23 -1.48
CA LEU A 27 8.05 -5.88 -0.44
C LEU A 27 8.59 -5.49 0.93
N GLN A 28 7.68 -5.12 1.83
CA GLN A 28 7.93 -4.85 3.23
C GLN A 28 6.76 -5.41 4.05
N GLU A 29 6.87 -5.36 5.37
CA GLU A 29 5.85 -5.85 6.31
C GLU A 29 4.49 -5.14 6.15
N GLN A 30 4.49 -3.84 5.90
CA GLN A 30 3.28 -3.01 5.79
C GLN A 30 3.00 -2.51 4.36
N LEU A 31 3.82 -2.90 3.37
CA LEU A 31 3.79 -2.34 2.01
C LEU A 31 4.14 -3.39 0.95
N ILE A 32 3.32 -3.43 -0.11
CA ILE A 32 3.65 -4.03 -1.40
C ILE A 32 3.66 -2.93 -2.44
N HIS A 33 4.82 -2.67 -3.03
CA HIS A 33 4.96 -1.74 -4.15
C HIS A 33 5.20 -2.50 -5.45
N CYS A 34 4.41 -2.18 -6.47
CA CYS A 34 4.54 -2.78 -7.79
C CYS A 34 4.29 -1.78 -8.91
N GLN A 35 5.01 -2.00 -10.00
CA GLN A 35 4.68 -1.44 -11.29
C GLN A 35 3.61 -2.32 -11.94
N VAL A 36 2.58 -1.66 -12.45
CA VAL A 36 1.42 -2.24 -13.12
C VAL A 36 1.45 -1.76 -14.56
N ASN A 37 1.63 -2.68 -15.49
CA ASN A 37 1.58 -2.39 -16.93
C ASN A 37 0.25 -2.92 -17.46
N SER A 38 -0.64 -2.00 -17.84
CA SER A 38 -1.91 -2.35 -18.46
C SER A 38 -1.66 -2.86 -19.89
N GLN A 39 -2.18 -4.05 -20.19
CA GLN A 39 -2.11 -4.62 -21.54
C GLN A 39 -3.14 -4.02 -22.49
N MET A 40 -4.19 -3.35 -21.97
CA MET A 40 -5.24 -2.75 -22.78
C MET A 40 -4.83 -1.43 -23.43
N ASP A 41 -4.17 -0.56 -22.68
CA ASP A 41 -3.83 0.81 -23.11
C ASP A 41 -2.32 1.12 -23.03
N GLY A 42 -1.50 0.15 -22.57
CA GLY A 42 -0.05 0.31 -22.45
C GLY A 42 0.39 1.24 -21.32
N ILE A 43 -0.54 1.71 -20.48
CA ILE A 43 -0.22 2.66 -19.41
C ILE A 43 0.58 1.95 -18.32
N VAL A 44 1.70 2.58 -17.93
CA VAL A 44 2.50 2.18 -16.78
C VAL A 44 2.05 2.99 -15.56
N SER A 45 1.64 2.29 -14.52
CA SER A 45 1.20 2.87 -13.24
C SER A 45 1.92 2.22 -12.06
N PHE A 46 1.89 2.89 -10.91
CA PHE A 46 2.51 2.40 -9.69
C PHE A 46 1.49 2.26 -8.57
N LEU A 47 1.42 1.06 -7.99
CA LEU A 47 0.58 0.78 -6.83
C LEU A 47 1.44 0.52 -5.60
N SER A 48 1.16 1.25 -4.53
CA SER A 48 1.69 0.99 -3.19
C SER A 48 0.55 0.49 -2.31
N ILE A 49 0.31 -0.82 -2.30
CA ILE A 49 -0.72 -1.43 -1.46
C ILE A 49 -0.22 -1.46 -0.01
N VAL A 50 -1.00 -0.90 0.92
CA VAL A 50 -0.59 -0.72 2.31
C VAL A 50 -1.50 -1.43 3.31
N TYR A 51 -0.91 -1.83 4.43
CA TYR A 51 -1.64 -2.22 5.64
C TYR A 51 -0.85 -1.70 6.83
N GLY A 52 -1.29 -0.56 7.38
CA GLY A 52 -0.59 0.10 8.48
C GLY A 52 -0.62 -0.73 9.75
N ASP A 53 0.45 -0.68 10.54
CA ASP A 53 0.44 -1.22 11.90
C ASP A 53 -0.53 -0.41 12.77
N ASN A 54 -1.08 -1.01 13.83
CA ASN A 54 -1.88 -0.29 14.82
C ASN A 54 -1.00 0.65 15.66
N ASP A 55 0.26 0.30 15.88
CA ASP A 55 1.24 1.12 16.58
C ASP A 55 1.70 2.30 15.70
N ALA A 56 1.49 3.52 16.18
CA ALA A 56 1.82 4.74 15.45
C ALA A 56 3.33 4.93 15.19
N ILE A 57 4.20 4.42 16.06
CA ILE A 57 5.66 4.49 15.92
C ILE A 57 6.11 3.54 14.82
N ILE A 58 5.59 2.31 14.81
CA ILE A 58 5.89 1.31 13.77
C ILE A 58 5.36 1.78 12.42
N ARG A 59 4.13 2.29 12.39
CA ARG A 59 3.46 2.80 11.18
C ARG A 59 4.16 3.99 10.53
N LYS A 60 4.93 4.80 11.26
CA LYS A 60 5.72 5.88 10.64
C LYS A 60 6.66 5.37 9.54
N ARG A 61 7.23 4.18 9.70
CA ARG A 61 8.16 3.57 8.72
C ARG A 61 7.47 3.27 7.38
N LEU A 62 6.19 2.89 7.42
CA LEU A 62 5.37 2.73 6.22
C LEU A 62 5.31 4.03 5.42
N TRP A 63 4.92 5.12 6.08
CA TRP A 63 4.71 6.40 5.40
C TRP A 63 6.01 7.02 4.88
N SER A 64 7.13 6.86 5.61
CA SER A 64 8.45 7.22 5.09
C SER A 64 8.76 6.46 3.79
N SER A 65 8.51 5.15 3.74
CA SER A 65 8.74 4.35 2.55
C SER A 65 7.86 4.77 1.36
N VAL A 66 6.61 5.18 1.61
CA VAL A 66 5.69 5.69 0.57
C VAL A 66 6.17 7.04 0.03
N VAL A 67 6.66 7.93 0.90
CA VAL A 67 7.24 9.22 0.49
C VAL A 67 8.48 9.01 -0.36
N ASP A 68 9.41 8.14 0.07
CA ASP A 68 10.63 7.81 -0.68
C ASP A 68 10.31 7.30 -2.09
N LEU A 69 9.32 6.40 -2.21
CA LEU A 69 8.86 5.91 -3.50
C LEU A 69 8.25 7.03 -4.36
N SER A 70 7.49 7.94 -3.76
CA SER A 70 6.88 9.05 -4.50
C SER A 70 7.91 10.01 -5.10
N CYS A 71 9.04 10.23 -4.42
CA CYS A 71 10.13 11.05 -4.93
C CYS A 71 10.80 10.42 -6.17
N SER A 72 10.75 9.10 -6.32
CA SER A 72 11.39 8.40 -7.45
C SER A 72 10.53 8.28 -8.72
N LEU A 73 9.22 8.57 -8.63
CA LEU A 73 8.23 8.21 -9.66
C LEU A 73 7.53 9.41 -10.34
N HIS A 74 7.95 10.63 -10.00
CA HIS A 74 7.47 11.94 -10.45
C HIS A 74 6.15 11.97 -11.25
N HIS A 75 6.18 11.66 -12.56
CA HIS A 75 5.07 11.90 -13.49
C HIS A 75 4.18 10.68 -13.75
N ALA A 76 4.52 9.50 -13.20
CA ALA A 76 3.74 8.31 -13.46
C ALA A 76 2.45 8.28 -12.60
N PRO A 77 1.32 7.81 -13.17
CA PRO A 77 0.11 7.57 -12.39
C PRO A 77 0.40 6.65 -11.21
N ARG A 78 -0.13 7.01 -10.04
CA ARG A 78 0.10 6.24 -8.82
C ARG A 78 -1.12 6.22 -7.90
N ALA A 79 -1.28 5.13 -7.17
CA ALA A 79 -2.27 5.02 -6.11
C ALA A 79 -1.69 4.31 -4.88
N VAL A 80 -2.25 4.62 -3.72
CA VAL A 80 -1.87 4.03 -2.43
C VAL A 80 -3.13 3.43 -1.78
N PRO A 81 -3.64 2.30 -2.30
CA PRO A 81 -4.81 1.65 -1.72
C PRO A 81 -4.45 0.86 -0.46
N GLY A 82 -5.40 0.72 0.46
CA GLY A 82 -5.26 -0.14 1.63
C GLY A 82 -5.73 0.51 2.92
N ASP A 83 -5.45 -0.16 4.04
CA ASP A 83 -5.81 0.34 5.36
C ASP A 83 -4.65 1.15 5.95
N SER A 84 -4.96 2.39 6.33
CA SER A 84 -3.98 3.28 6.95
C SER A 84 -3.77 3.02 8.43
N ASN A 85 -4.72 2.34 9.11
CA ASN A 85 -4.77 2.21 10.58
C ASN A 85 -4.46 3.53 11.31
N ALA A 86 -4.90 4.65 10.73
CA ALA A 86 -4.73 5.99 11.25
C ALA A 86 -6.09 6.68 11.33
N THR A 87 -6.34 7.33 12.46
CA THR A 87 -7.47 8.26 12.60
C THR A 87 -7.11 9.58 11.93
N ARG A 88 -7.96 10.07 11.02
CA ARG A 88 -7.76 11.34 10.31
C ARG A 88 -8.04 12.54 11.22
N SER A 89 -8.88 12.36 12.24
CA SER A 89 -9.24 13.41 13.20
C SER A 89 -9.60 12.84 14.57
N SER A 90 -9.56 13.69 15.59
CA SER A 90 -10.05 13.35 16.94
C SER A 90 -11.52 12.97 16.95
N SER A 91 -12.33 13.49 16.01
CA SER A 91 -13.75 13.13 15.89
C SER A 91 -13.95 11.69 15.42
N GLU A 92 -13.12 11.20 14.49
CA GLU A 92 -13.16 9.79 14.08
C GLU A 92 -12.79 8.86 15.24
N LEU A 93 -11.81 9.25 16.06
CA LEU A 93 -11.44 8.50 17.25
C LEU A 93 -12.59 8.46 18.28
N ILE A 94 -13.24 9.59 18.53
CA ILE A 94 -14.36 9.67 19.49
C ILE A 94 -15.52 8.77 19.02
N ASN A 95 -15.87 8.81 17.74
CA ASN A 95 -16.92 7.96 17.18
C ASN A 95 -16.58 6.47 17.31
N ALA A 96 -15.33 6.09 17.06
CA ALA A 96 -14.87 4.70 17.21
C ALA A 96 -14.92 4.20 18.66
N LEU A 97 -14.72 5.09 19.64
CA LEU A 97 -14.82 4.76 21.07
C LEU A 97 -16.27 4.68 21.56
N GLN A 98 -17.19 5.39 20.92
CA GLN A 98 -18.63 5.36 21.25
C GLN A 98 -19.39 4.21 20.58
N ALA A 99 -18.81 3.58 19.56
CA ALA A 99 -19.40 2.45 18.85
C ALA A 99 -19.06 1.08 19.47
N LYS A 100 -18.37 1.06 20.62
CA LYS A 100 -18.05 -0.14 21.41
C LYS A 100 -18.93 -0.22 22.65
#